data_AF-A0A0Q7ANZ3-F1
#
_entry.id   AF-A0A0Q7ANZ3-F1
#
_cell.length_a   1.000
_cell.length_b   1.000
_cell.length_c   1.000
_cell.angle_alpha   90.00
_cell.angle_beta   90.00
_cell.angle_gamma   90.00
#
_symmetry.space_group_name_H-M   'P 1'
#
loop_
_entity.id
_entity.type
_entity.pdbx_description
1 polymer ?
#
loop_
_entity_poly.entity_id
_entity_poly.type
_entity_poly.pdbx_seq_one_letter_code
_entity_poly.pdbx_strand_id
1 'polypeptide(L)'
;MLGEVDFSPDQDELSRTAVQRAALAEQVEESLLSIHGFWLLLGQAVLEREPAPRISTKVGRTEPRPCGSGQKFKRCCGAAAELH
;
A
#
# COMPACT_ATOMS: atom_id res chain seq x y z
N MET A 1 -9.59 -17.77 -7.26
CA MET A 1 -9.62 -18.09 -5.82
C MET A 1 -8.18 -18.08 -5.36
N LEU A 2 -7.77 -17.08 -4.56
CA LEU A 2 -6.39 -16.95 -4.08
C LEU A 2 -6.18 -17.97 -2.96
N GLY A 3 -5.21 -18.88 -3.13
CA GLY A 3 -4.75 -19.81 -2.10
C GLY A 3 -4.85 -21.27 -2.51
N GLU A 4 -4.03 -21.70 -3.48
CA GLU A 4 -3.57 -23.08 -3.42
C GLU A 4 -2.69 -23.18 -2.17
N VAL A 5 -3.22 -23.85 -1.16
CA VAL A 5 -2.49 -24.18 0.03
C VAL A 5 -1.60 -25.37 -0.27
N ASP A 6 -0.50 -25.10 -0.97
CA ASP A 6 0.54 -26.09 -1.22
C ASP A 6 1.33 -26.27 0.09
N PHE A 7 0.75 -27.05 0.99
CA PHE A 7 1.36 -27.38 2.27
C PHE A 7 2.42 -28.47 2.07
N SER A 8 3.69 -28.09 2.23
CA SER A 8 4.78 -29.04 2.38
C SER A 8 4.57 -29.86 3.68
N PRO A 9 4.90 -31.17 3.70
CA PRO A 9 4.76 -32.02 4.88
C PRO A 9 5.52 -31.52 6.13
N ASP A 10 6.49 -30.62 5.96
CA ASP A 10 7.38 -30.19 7.03
C ASP A 10 7.04 -28.80 7.63
N GLN A 11 5.97 -28.14 7.16
CA GLN A 11 5.61 -26.76 7.57
C GLN A 11 5.41 -26.60 9.10
N ASP A 12 4.98 -27.67 9.77
CA ASP A 12 4.69 -27.68 11.20
C ASP A 12 5.75 -28.41 12.03
N GLU A 13 6.97 -28.58 11.52
CA GLU A 13 8.03 -29.26 12.26
C GLU A 13 8.31 -28.64 13.64
N LEU A 14 8.24 -27.31 13.72
CA LEU A 14 8.46 -26.56 14.95
C LEU A 14 7.22 -26.49 15.86
N SER A 15 6.05 -26.93 15.38
CA SER A 15 4.77 -26.84 16.11
C SER A 15 4.10 -28.21 16.28
N ARG A 16 4.76 -29.30 15.86
CA ARG A 16 4.20 -30.65 15.73
C ARG A 16 3.68 -31.20 17.06
N THR A 17 4.44 -30.99 18.14
CA THR A 17 4.11 -31.49 19.49
C THR A 17 3.59 -30.38 20.42
N ALA A 18 2.86 -30.77 21.47
CA ALA A 18 2.36 -29.82 22.47
C ALA A 18 3.50 -29.10 23.21
N VAL A 19 4.61 -29.77 23.47
CA VAL A 19 5.80 -29.20 24.12
C VAL A 19 6.44 -28.13 23.24
N GLN A 20 6.62 -28.42 21.94
CA GLN A 20 7.16 -27.44 20.99
C GLN A 20 6.29 -26.19 20.89
N ARG A 21 4.97 -26.34 20.85
CA ARG A 21 4.04 -25.20 20.85
C ARG A 21 4.09 -24.40 22.15
N ALA A 22 4.22 -25.05 23.30
CA ALA A 22 4.38 -24.36 24.58
C ALA A 22 5.70 -23.55 24.61
N ALA A 23 6.80 -24.12 24.14
CA ALA A 23 8.09 -23.44 24.05
C ALA A 23 8.06 -22.24 23.07
N LEU A 24 7.27 -22.31 21.99
CA LEU A 24 7.01 -21.19 21.10
C LEU A 24 6.13 -20.13 21.78
N ALA A 25 5.11 -20.54 22.54
CA ALA A 25 4.20 -19.63 23.23
C ALA A 25 4.93 -18.73 24.24
N GLU A 26 5.97 -19.25 24.90
CA GLU A 26 6.84 -18.47 25.80
C GLU A 26 7.57 -17.32 25.08
N GLN A 27 7.80 -17.44 23.77
CA GLN A 27 8.51 -16.42 22.98
C GLN A 27 7.57 -15.39 22.35
N VAL A 28 6.24 -15.53 22.50
CA VAL A 28 5.25 -14.68 21.82
C VAL A 28 5.39 -13.22 22.26
N GLU A 29 5.54 -12.97 23.55
CA GLU A 29 5.63 -11.60 24.08
C GLU A 29 6.83 -10.84 23.51
N GLU A 30 8.03 -11.44 23.61
CA GLU A 30 9.27 -10.88 23.04
C GLU A 30 9.17 -10.68 21.52
N SER A 31 8.60 -11.66 20.82
CA SER A 31 8.42 -11.60 19.36
C SER A 31 7.49 -10.45 18.96
N LEU A 32 6.40 -10.22 19.71
CA LEU A 32 5.49 -9.11 19.45
C LEU A 32 6.16 -7.76 19.63
N LEU A 33 6.96 -7.60 20.71
CA LEU A 33 7.72 -6.37 20.93
C LEU A 33 8.75 -6.12 19.83
N SER A 34 9.46 -7.17 19.39
CA SER A 34 10.43 -7.11 18.30
C SER A 34 9.78 -6.72 16.97
N ILE A 35 8.68 -7.38 16.59
CA ILE A 35 7.92 -7.07 15.37
C ILE A 35 7.41 -5.63 15.42
N HIS A 36 6.81 -5.22 16.53
CA HIS A 36 6.31 -3.86 16.70
C HIS A 36 7.43 -2.82 16.61
N GLY A 37 8.57 -3.06 17.28
CA GLY A 37 9.75 -2.19 17.22
C GLY A 37 10.31 -2.06 15.80
N PHE A 38 10.41 -3.16 15.06
CA PHE A 38 10.83 -3.16 13.66
C PHE A 38 9.95 -2.24 12.80
N TRP A 39 8.62 -2.38 12.92
CA TRP A 39 7.69 -1.57 12.12
C TRP A 39 7.62 -0.11 12.54
N LEU A 40 7.79 0.18 13.84
CA LEU A 40 7.90 1.57 14.32
C LEU A 40 9.09 2.29 13.68
N LEU A 41 10.28 1.66 13.68
CA LEU A 41 11.48 2.23 13.08
C LEU A 41 11.29 2.51 11.58
N LEU A 42 10.69 1.55 10.86
CA LEU A 42 10.42 1.72 9.44
C LEU A 42 9.37 2.81 9.18
N GLY A 43 8.31 2.88 10.00
CA GLY A 43 7.28 3.91 9.93
C GLY A 43 7.83 5.31 10.20
N GLN A 44 8.72 5.45 11.19
CA GLN A 44 9.41 6.71 11.47
C GLN A 44 10.23 7.17 10.26
N ALA A 45 10.99 6.29 9.63
CA ALA A 45 11.75 6.62 8.42
C ALA A 45 10.87 7.03 7.23
N VAL A 46 9.60 6.59 7.17
CA VAL A 46 8.62 7.04 6.17
C VAL A 46 8.04 8.40 6.52
N LEU A 47 7.76 8.69 7.80
CA LEU A 47 7.29 10.01 8.24
C LEU A 47 8.35 11.10 8.09
N GLU A 48 9.61 10.78 8.34
CA GLU A 48 10.73 11.72 8.19
C GLU A 48 11.02 12.07 6.71
N ARG A 49 10.49 11.27 5.78
CA ARG A 49 10.55 11.59 4.35
C ARG A 49 9.45 12.57 4.03
N GLU A 50 9.85 13.81 3.73
CA GLU A 50 8.96 14.80 3.14
C GLU A 50 8.25 14.20 1.92
N PRO A 51 6.90 14.11 1.92
CA PRO A 51 6.18 13.60 0.78
C PRO A 51 6.47 14.51 -0.41
N ALA A 52 6.93 13.92 -1.52
CA ALA A 52 7.17 14.68 -2.73
C ALA A 52 5.91 15.49 -3.08
N PRO A 53 6.03 16.81 -3.32
CA PRO A 53 4.87 17.62 -3.68
C PRO A 53 4.23 17.00 -4.91
N ARG A 54 2.94 16.69 -4.82
CA ARG A 54 2.21 16.11 -5.94
C ARG A 54 2.10 17.17 -7.03
N ILE A 55 3.00 17.15 -8.00
CA ILE A 55 2.94 18.00 -9.21
C ILE A 55 1.75 17.49 -10.02
N SER A 56 0.58 18.05 -9.73
CA SER A 56 -0.64 17.74 -10.45
C SER A 56 -0.93 18.90 -11.39
N THR A 57 -0.75 18.70 -12.69
CA THR A 57 -1.22 19.60 -13.76
C THR A 57 -2.74 19.49 -13.93
N LYS A 58 -3.48 19.57 -12.83
CA LYS A 58 -4.96 19.53 -12.85
C LYS A 58 -5.46 20.82 -13.51
N VAL A 59 -5.74 20.74 -14.80
CA VAL A 59 -6.47 21.80 -15.51
C VAL A 59 -7.87 21.89 -14.91
N GLY A 60 -8.20 23.04 -14.34
CA GLY A 60 -9.52 23.30 -13.78
C GLY A 60 -10.61 23.20 -14.85
N ARG A 61 -11.81 22.75 -14.48
CA ARG A 61 -12.92 22.55 -15.45
C ARG A 61 -13.29 23.82 -16.23
N THR A 62 -13.01 25.00 -15.68
CA THR A 62 -13.25 26.31 -16.28
C THR A 62 -12.03 26.97 -16.90
N GLU A 63 -10.83 26.42 -16.70
CA GLU A 63 -9.57 26.91 -17.25
C GLU A 63 -9.53 26.76 -18.79
N PRO A 64 -8.75 27.58 -19.50
CA PRO A 64 -8.47 27.38 -20.91
C PRO A 64 -7.77 26.03 -21.11
N ARG A 65 -8.17 25.28 -22.15
CA ARG A 65 -7.65 23.92 -22.37
C ARG A 65 -6.32 23.95 -23.13
N PRO A 66 -5.42 22.99 -22.84
CA PRO A 66 -4.11 22.91 -23.49
C PRO A 66 -4.16 22.46 -24.96
N CYS A 67 -5.31 22.00 -25.48
CA CYS A 67 -5.43 21.49 -26.86
C CYS A 67 -5.51 22.58 -27.95
N GLY A 68 -5.42 23.86 -27.58
CA GLY A 68 -5.46 24.98 -28.54
C GLY A 68 -6.85 25.41 -29.05
N SER A 69 -7.95 24.82 -28.58
CA SER A 69 -9.30 25.14 -29.07
C SER A 69 -9.86 26.49 -28.59
N GLY A 70 -9.18 27.19 -27.67
CA GLY A 70 -9.64 28.46 -27.09
C GLY A 70 -10.88 28.37 -26.17
N GLN A 71 -11.46 27.19 -26.00
CA GLN A 71 -12.66 26.97 -25.19
C GLN A 71 -12.32 26.59 -23.73
N LYS A 72 -13.30 26.66 -22.81
CA LYS A 72 -13.12 26.18 -21.42
C LYS A 72 -13.03 24.66 -21.36
N PHE A 73 -12.24 24.09 -20.43
CA PHE A 73 -12.03 22.65 -20.33
C PHE A 73 -13.33 21.83 -20.39
N LYS A 74 -14.34 22.22 -19.61
CA LYS A 74 -15.66 21.57 -19.53
C LYS A 74 -16.44 21.48 -20.85
N ARG A 75 -16.15 22.33 -21.83
CA ARG A 75 -16.91 22.43 -23.09
C ARG A 75 -16.27 21.68 -24.25
N CYS A 76 -15.11 21.07 -24.06
CA CYS A 76 -14.38 20.41 -25.15
C CYS A 76 -13.74 19.11 -24.59
N CYS A 77 -12.44 18.88 -24.32
CA CYS A 77 -11.96 17.57 -23.77
C CYS A 77 -12.54 17.16 -22.40
N GLY A 78 -13.16 18.09 -21.65
CA GLY A 78 -13.90 17.76 -20.42
C GLY A 78 -15.39 17.48 -20.66
N ALA A 79 -15.84 17.43 -21.91
CA ALA A 79 -17.21 17.10 -22.29
C ALA A 79 -17.31 15.61 -22.64
N ALA A 80 -18.39 14.95 -22.22
CA ALA A 80 -18.59 13.52 -22.46
C ALA A 80 -18.71 13.16 -23.96
N ALA A 81 -19.04 14.14 -24.81
CA ALA A 81 -19.21 13.96 -26.25
C ALA A 81 -17.90 14.06 -27.04
N GLU A 82 -16.82 14.61 -26.45
CA GLU A 82 -15.56 14.86 -27.15
C GLU A 82 -14.40 14.11 -26.48
N LEU A 83 -14.26 12.83 -26.82
CA LEU A 83 -13.04 12.05 -26.59
C LEU A 83 -12.04 12.42 -27.70
N HIS A 84 -11.06 13.24 -27.35
CA HIS A 84 -9.87 13.50 -28.16
C HIS A 84 -8.69 12.74 -27.58
#